data_AF-A0AAD9J2M7-F1
#
_entry.id   AF-A0AAD9J2M7-F1
#
_cell.length_a   1.000
_cell.length_b   1.000
_cell.length_c   1.000
_cell.angle_alpha   90.00
_cell.angle_beta   90.00
_cell.angle_gamma   90.00
#
_symmetry.space_group_name_H-M   'P 1'
#
loop_
_entity.id
_entity.type
_entity.pdbx_description
1 polymer ?
#
loop_
_entity_poly.entity_id
_entity_poly.type
_entity_poly.pdbx_seq_one_letter_code
_entity_poly.pdbx_strand_id
1 'polypeptide(L)'
;MTDGDICATARTQKWSTKIIFECDPGLSAGTPSLEEVNDERCEVVFTWPTYLVCDSDGQPDVDNDCTFTDHRRDYTYNFSDLKHQLGEVGYKVPSQSKSGTYYINICGSTSTDGVSCQSAGVCLVSNDEATSYGRADKMTFVSSEFNIKLIYTGGDDCQGQARESYIIMECDYNAVDTGFIEVSYEQDCSVAFLFRTHLACPPVTKDCIFSHGGMTYDFGPLSRTKDSWHLQDSDNNDYWFNLCQSVHNGPVGCPQDAAVCWQTADGTDVKTLARVLSQTISIDVSGDIILQYDNGDAQCRNHAGTKGSAVFKIYMTCGSGVGKPVFKTSSEDPCLFEVTWKTTYACKEQREPVFAVGGYITDQRTNLRISIKELSGDRTYQLNDDPFKYIINLEGSPAVDSNDCINTVVCQTHVDNTKYYASLGEKDTETFFIKGEILEAHYISPTLCNEQDFVKATTVIDFHCSTDNRTIGPVFIYKSMKCQYIFDWFTPAVCGLAQMVPSDTDAAVSSHILDSTILGVVLGVSLTLLLFVFLAMILYKPGRRARVITAFRRIFRKPAAYTAYTYSSLNQAVEEESSLLHNSQGQYGADSHHTGNIQTYNDDSDEDILQL
;
A
#
# COMPACT_ATOMS: atom_id res chain seq x y z
N MET A 1 -10.38 16.46 23.19
CA MET A 1 -9.27 17.44 23.08
C MET A 1 -9.88 18.84 23.14
N THR A 2 -9.22 19.79 23.81
CA THR A 2 -9.69 21.18 24.00
C THR A 2 -8.58 22.14 23.56
N ASP A 3 -8.89 23.44 23.50
CA ASP A 3 -7.96 24.53 23.17
C ASP A 3 -7.53 24.65 21.69
N GLY A 4 -8.42 24.37 20.75
CA GLY A 4 -8.21 24.72 19.34
C GLY A 4 -8.28 26.22 19.05
N ASP A 5 -8.35 26.58 17.77
CA ASP A 5 -8.51 27.98 17.35
C ASP A 5 -9.86 28.57 17.82
N ILE A 6 -9.94 29.90 17.87
CA ILE A 6 -11.19 30.59 18.21
C ILE A 6 -12.17 30.42 17.05
N CYS A 7 -13.37 29.93 17.33
CA CYS A 7 -14.42 29.76 16.31
C CYS A 7 -15.00 31.11 15.87
N ALA A 8 -15.39 31.19 14.59
CA ALA A 8 -15.86 32.44 13.97
C ALA A 8 -17.19 32.95 14.57
N THR A 9 -18.02 32.03 15.05
CA THR A 9 -19.38 32.22 15.58
C THR A 9 -19.39 32.68 17.04
N ALA A 10 -18.50 32.15 17.89
CA ALA A 10 -18.37 32.53 19.29
C ALA A 10 -16.96 33.08 19.55
N ARG A 11 -16.81 34.41 19.43
CA ARG A 11 -15.53 35.16 19.43
C ARG A 11 -14.60 34.98 20.65
N THR A 12 -15.01 34.19 21.64
CA THR A 12 -14.25 33.87 22.86
C THR A 12 -14.15 32.37 23.14
N GLN A 13 -14.80 31.53 22.34
CA GLN A 13 -14.83 30.09 22.51
C GLN A 13 -13.85 29.45 21.54
N LYS A 14 -13.09 28.48 22.04
CA LYS A 14 -12.13 27.72 21.25
C LYS A 14 -12.78 26.43 20.77
N TRP A 15 -12.35 25.96 19.60
CA TRP A 15 -12.73 24.65 19.10
C TRP A 15 -12.34 23.54 20.10
N SER A 16 -13.27 22.63 20.36
CA SER A 16 -13.06 21.34 21.01
C SER A 16 -13.27 20.21 20.01
N THR A 17 -12.57 19.10 20.22
CA THR A 17 -12.73 17.89 19.42
C THR A 17 -13.06 16.73 20.34
N LYS A 18 -14.17 16.05 20.07
CA LYS A 18 -14.57 14.81 20.73
C LYS A 18 -14.39 13.66 19.75
N ILE A 19 -13.70 12.61 20.18
CA ILE A 19 -13.57 11.36 19.42
C ILE A 19 -14.27 10.29 20.26
N ILE A 20 -15.30 9.67 19.68
CA ILE A 20 -16.06 8.58 20.27
C ILE A 20 -15.47 7.29 19.70
N PHE A 21 -14.87 6.46 20.55
CA PHE A 21 -14.39 5.14 20.15
C PHE A 21 -15.51 4.13 20.35
N GLU A 22 -15.80 3.36 19.31
CA GLU A 22 -16.80 2.29 19.33
C GLU A 22 -16.10 0.97 19.04
N CYS A 23 -16.42 -0.08 19.81
CA CYS A 23 -15.86 -1.40 19.54
C CYS A 23 -16.38 -1.89 18.18
N ASP A 24 -15.44 -2.11 17.27
CA ASP A 24 -15.68 -2.65 15.94
C ASP A 24 -14.61 -3.72 15.69
N PRO A 25 -14.96 -5.01 15.82
CA PRO A 25 -14.03 -6.09 15.59
C PRO A 25 -13.46 -6.07 14.17
N GLY A 26 -12.15 -6.28 14.03
CA GLY A 26 -11.53 -6.34 12.70
C GLY A 26 -10.01 -6.27 12.70
N LEU A 27 -9.42 -6.46 11.52
CA LEU A 27 -7.97 -6.52 11.31
C LEU A 27 -7.29 -5.14 11.19
N SER A 28 -8.02 -4.13 10.71
CA SER A 28 -7.53 -2.74 10.65
C SER A 28 -7.98 -1.97 11.89
N ALA A 29 -7.17 -0.99 12.32
CA ALA A 29 -7.58 -0.07 13.38
C ALA A 29 -8.72 0.87 12.93
N GLY A 30 -9.05 0.90 11.64
CA GLY A 30 -10.04 1.78 11.04
C GLY A 30 -9.59 3.25 10.99
N THR A 31 -10.41 4.09 10.38
CA THR A 31 -10.21 5.54 10.29
C THR A 31 -11.39 6.27 10.96
N PRO A 32 -11.15 7.34 11.73
CA PRO A 32 -12.23 8.15 12.30
C PRO A 32 -13.08 8.83 11.22
N SER A 33 -14.40 8.77 11.36
CA SER A 33 -15.39 9.46 10.54
C SER A 33 -15.90 10.71 11.23
N LEU A 34 -16.04 11.81 10.49
CA LEU A 34 -16.66 13.04 10.98
C LEU A 34 -18.17 12.83 11.14
N GLU A 35 -18.69 13.01 12.35
CA GLU A 35 -20.10 12.81 12.68
C GLU A 35 -20.85 14.15 12.72
N GLU A 36 -20.32 15.13 13.45
CA GLU A 36 -20.96 16.44 13.64
C GLU A 36 -19.92 17.56 13.68
N VAL A 37 -20.26 18.70 13.08
CA VAL A 37 -19.59 19.99 13.32
C VAL A 37 -20.62 20.95 13.90
N ASN A 38 -20.40 21.38 15.14
CA ASN A 38 -21.28 22.30 15.84
C ASN A 38 -20.60 23.67 15.98
N ASP A 39 -20.89 24.57 15.04
CA ASP A 39 -20.32 25.93 15.02
C ASP A 39 -20.77 26.78 16.23
N GLU A 40 -21.94 26.52 16.82
CA GLU A 40 -22.44 27.31 17.95
C GLU A 40 -21.72 26.97 19.26
N ARG A 41 -21.38 25.69 19.45
CA ARG A 41 -20.65 25.19 20.62
C ARG A 41 -19.15 25.08 20.37
N CYS A 42 -18.72 25.32 19.14
CA CYS A 42 -17.35 25.19 18.68
C CYS A 42 -16.82 23.78 19.00
N GLU A 43 -17.60 22.77 18.64
CA GLU A 43 -17.30 21.36 18.91
C GLU A 43 -17.33 20.56 17.61
N VAL A 44 -16.34 19.71 17.41
CA VAL A 44 -16.28 18.74 16.31
C VAL A 44 -16.33 17.34 16.91
N VAL A 45 -17.25 16.52 16.44
CA VAL A 45 -17.43 15.14 16.90
C VAL A 45 -17.02 14.18 15.79
N PHE A 46 -16.10 13.29 16.12
CA PHE A 46 -15.73 12.14 15.31
C PHE A 46 -16.19 10.87 15.99
N THR A 47 -16.61 9.90 15.20
CA THR A 47 -16.78 8.50 15.61
C THR A 47 -15.62 7.70 15.03
N TRP A 48 -15.02 6.82 15.82
CA TRP A 48 -13.96 5.93 15.38
C TRP A 48 -14.30 4.49 15.79
N PRO A 49 -14.93 3.73 14.88
CA PRO A 49 -15.07 2.29 15.00
C PRO A 49 -13.67 1.64 14.97
N THR A 50 -13.29 0.93 16.04
CA THR A 50 -11.95 0.32 16.14
C THR A 50 -11.91 -0.89 17.07
N TYR A 51 -11.12 -1.90 16.70
CA TYR A 51 -10.90 -3.08 17.55
C TYR A 51 -10.15 -2.77 18.84
N LEU A 52 -9.46 -1.62 18.91
CA LEU A 52 -8.61 -1.23 20.04
C LEU A 52 -9.38 -1.03 21.35
N VAL A 53 -10.70 -0.83 21.27
CA VAL A 53 -11.58 -0.67 22.44
C VAL A 53 -12.50 -1.88 22.66
N CYS A 54 -12.30 -2.97 21.90
CA CYS A 54 -13.00 -4.23 22.12
C CYS A 54 -12.37 -5.02 23.27
N ASP A 55 -13.21 -5.63 24.10
CA ASP A 55 -12.76 -6.46 25.22
C ASP A 55 -12.03 -7.72 24.72
N SER A 56 -10.93 -8.08 25.39
CA SER A 56 -10.24 -9.35 25.10
C SER A 56 -11.03 -10.52 25.64
N ASP A 57 -11.03 -11.65 24.93
CA ASP A 57 -11.90 -12.78 25.28
C ASP A 57 -11.72 -13.30 26.70
N GLY A 58 -10.51 -13.29 27.27
CA GLY A 58 -10.24 -13.62 28.68
C GLY A 58 -10.64 -15.04 29.14
N GLN A 59 -11.50 -15.74 28.39
CA GLN A 59 -11.97 -17.07 28.62
C GLN A 59 -11.08 -18.06 27.87
N PRO A 60 -10.68 -19.18 28.50
CA PRO A 60 -9.95 -20.23 27.82
C PRO A 60 -10.81 -20.83 26.71
N ASP A 61 -10.27 -20.86 25.49
CA ASP A 61 -10.87 -21.61 24.39
C ASP A 61 -10.42 -23.07 24.49
N VAL A 62 -11.38 -23.98 24.63
CA VAL A 62 -11.16 -25.43 24.64
C VAL A 62 -11.40 -25.93 23.22
N ASP A 63 -10.53 -25.51 22.30
CA ASP A 63 -10.63 -25.94 20.92
C ASP A 63 -9.88 -27.26 20.70
N ASN A 64 -10.53 -28.22 20.05
CA ASN A 64 -9.94 -29.50 19.64
C ASN A 64 -9.36 -29.45 18.23
N ASP A 65 -9.68 -28.42 17.44
CA ASP A 65 -9.32 -28.30 16.03
C ASP A 65 -8.03 -27.49 15.80
N CYS A 66 -7.31 -27.13 16.86
CA CYS A 66 -6.05 -26.37 16.81
C CYS A 66 -6.20 -24.96 16.20
N THR A 67 -7.33 -24.33 16.48
CA THR A 67 -7.61 -22.96 16.11
C THR A 67 -7.82 -22.09 17.34
N PHE A 68 -7.66 -20.79 17.17
CA PHE A 68 -7.91 -19.82 18.22
C PHE A 68 -8.56 -18.57 17.62
N THR A 69 -9.73 -18.20 18.11
CA THR A 69 -10.46 -17.01 17.61
C THR A 69 -10.22 -15.82 18.54
N ASP A 70 -9.61 -14.76 18.00
CA ASP A 70 -9.46 -13.46 18.67
C ASP A 70 -10.67 -12.58 18.30
N HIS A 71 -11.66 -12.52 19.19
CA HIS A 71 -12.92 -11.81 18.90
C HIS A 71 -12.73 -10.30 18.78
N ARG A 72 -11.62 -9.73 19.28
CA ARG A 72 -11.30 -8.31 19.03
C ARG A 72 -10.93 -8.10 17.57
N ARG A 73 -10.16 -9.00 16.98
CA ARG A 73 -9.68 -8.87 15.61
C ARG A 73 -10.60 -9.52 14.57
N ASP A 74 -11.65 -10.19 15.05
CA ASP A 74 -12.52 -11.06 14.27
C ASP A 74 -11.71 -12.02 13.37
N TYR A 75 -10.68 -12.63 13.98
CA TYR A 75 -9.72 -13.45 13.25
C TYR A 75 -9.44 -14.76 13.98
N THR A 76 -9.56 -15.86 13.24
CA THR A 76 -9.23 -17.20 13.70
C THR A 76 -7.83 -17.58 13.21
N TYR A 77 -6.91 -17.71 14.16
CA TYR A 77 -5.59 -18.29 13.94
C TYR A 77 -5.74 -19.80 13.79
N ASN A 78 -5.13 -20.37 12.74
CA ASN A 78 -5.09 -21.81 12.53
C ASN A 78 -3.66 -22.32 12.73
N PHE A 79 -3.47 -23.12 13.77
CA PHE A 79 -2.17 -23.70 14.13
C PHE A 79 -2.03 -25.16 13.70
N SER A 80 -2.98 -25.68 12.90
CA SER A 80 -2.99 -27.08 12.46
C SER A 80 -1.71 -27.49 11.74
N ASP A 81 -1.08 -26.58 11.00
CA ASP A 81 0.18 -26.83 10.29
C ASP A 81 1.38 -27.03 11.25
N LEU A 82 1.24 -26.65 12.54
CA LEU A 82 2.25 -26.90 13.57
C LEU A 82 2.12 -28.29 14.21
N LYS A 83 0.98 -28.97 13.99
CA LYS A 83 0.67 -30.27 14.56
C LYS A 83 1.37 -31.38 13.79
N HIS A 84 2.29 -32.05 14.47
CA HIS A 84 2.97 -33.22 13.93
C HIS A 84 2.10 -34.47 14.07
N GLN A 85 2.10 -35.32 13.05
CA GLN A 85 1.30 -36.54 13.01
C GLN A 85 1.87 -37.63 13.94
N LEU A 86 1.06 -38.65 14.23
CA LEU A 86 1.48 -39.75 15.08
C LEU A 86 2.68 -40.50 14.47
N GLY A 87 3.80 -40.58 15.20
CA GLY A 87 5.05 -41.17 14.71
C GLY A 87 6.07 -40.15 14.21
N GLU A 88 5.66 -38.89 13.98
CA GLU A 88 6.59 -37.80 13.68
C GLU A 88 7.16 -37.23 14.99
N VAL A 89 8.46 -36.93 14.94
CA VAL A 89 9.12 -36.30 16.09
C VAL A 89 8.83 -34.81 16.01
N GLY A 90 8.10 -34.30 17.00
CA GLY A 90 7.82 -32.86 17.12
C GLY A 90 9.07 -32.02 17.41
N TYR A 91 8.87 -30.78 17.80
CA TYR A 91 9.96 -29.83 18.08
C TYR A 91 10.85 -30.34 19.22
N LYS A 92 12.17 -30.19 19.04
CA LYS A 92 13.19 -30.57 20.01
C LYS A 92 13.84 -29.33 20.59
N VAL A 93 13.72 -29.13 21.90
CA VAL A 93 14.28 -27.98 22.60
C VAL A 93 15.16 -28.47 23.75
N PRO A 94 16.49 -28.25 23.72
CA PRO A 94 17.35 -28.59 24.84
C PRO A 94 16.94 -27.84 26.11
N SER A 95 16.94 -28.50 27.26
CA SER A 95 16.71 -27.80 28.54
C SER A 95 17.89 -26.91 28.88
N GLN A 96 17.62 -25.75 29.50
CA GLN A 96 18.66 -24.81 29.93
C GLN A 96 19.16 -25.09 31.35
N SER A 97 18.31 -25.63 32.21
CA SER A 97 18.60 -25.88 33.64
C SER A 97 18.67 -27.36 34.02
N LYS A 98 18.08 -28.26 33.22
CA LYS A 98 18.02 -29.71 33.48
C LYS A 98 18.83 -30.48 32.45
N SER A 99 19.24 -31.70 32.79
CA SER A 99 19.71 -32.64 31.77
C SER A 99 18.52 -33.12 30.96
N GLY A 100 18.63 -33.08 29.62
CA GLY A 100 17.61 -33.65 28.73
C GLY A 100 17.17 -32.72 27.61
N THR A 101 16.17 -33.17 26.86
CA THR A 101 15.56 -32.44 25.74
C THR A 101 14.05 -32.49 25.87
N TYR A 102 13.39 -31.35 25.70
CA TYR A 102 11.95 -31.28 25.55
C TYR A 102 11.56 -31.66 24.14
N TYR A 103 10.57 -32.53 24.05
CA TYR A 103 9.84 -32.87 22.84
C TYR A 103 8.48 -32.20 22.95
N ILE A 104 8.12 -31.41 21.95
CA ILE A 104 6.91 -30.58 21.96
C ILE A 104 6.12 -30.89 20.70
N ASN A 105 4.83 -31.14 20.85
CA ASN A 105 3.90 -31.19 19.73
C ASN A 105 2.81 -30.14 19.97
N ILE A 106 2.52 -29.31 18.97
CA ILE A 106 1.48 -28.28 19.07
C ILE A 106 0.14 -28.91 18.72
N CYS A 107 -0.86 -28.73 19.57
CA CYS A 107 -2.19 -29.32 19.46
C CYS A 107 -2.24 -30.85 19.30
N GLY A 108 -1.20 -31.54 19.76
CA GLY A 108 -1.01 -32.96 19.51
C GLY A 108 -0.19 -33.62 20.59
N SER A 109 -0.25 -34.96 20.65
CA SER A 109 0.60 -35.73 21.56
C SER A 109 1.99 -35.93 20.97
N THR A 110 3.02 -35.90 21.82
CA THR A 110 4.41 -36.16 21.42
C THR A 110 4.59 -37.64 21.08
N SER A 111 5.31 -37.94 20.01
CA SER A 111 5.75 -39.31 19.70
C SER A 111 7.11 -39.56 20.35
N THR A 112 7.12 -40.07 21.58
CA THR A 112 8.33 -40.51 22.29
C THR A 112 8.17 -41.93 22.82
N ASP A 113 9.27 -42.68 22.92
CA ASP A 113 9.27 -44.11 23.32
C ASP A 113 8.99 -44.32 24.85
N GLY A 114 8.63 -43.26 25.59
CA GLY A 114 8.35 -43.28 27.03
C GLY A 114 6.86 -43.37 27.36
N VAL A 115 6.47 -44.35 28.19
CA VAL A 115 5.07 -44.61 28.60
C VAL A 115 4.39 -43.38 29.24
N SER A 116 5.13 -42.57 30.02
CA SER A 116 4.63 -41.36 30.69
C SER A 116 4.29 -40.22 29.73
N CYS A 117 4.79 -40.24 28.49
CA CYS A 117 4.63 -39.16 27.52
C CYS A 117 3.68 -39.48 26.37
N GLN A 118 2.99 -40.62 26.40
CA GLN A 118 2.14 -41.08 25.31
C GLN A 118 0.98 -40.14 24.97
N SER A 119 0.48 -39.36 25.95
CA SER A 119 -0.55 -38.33 25.76
C SER A 119 -0.06 -36.90 26.04
N ALA A 120 1.26 -36.71 26.20
CA ALA A 120 1.83 -35.42 26.58
C ALA A 120 1.89 -34.48 25.38
N GLY A 121 1.58 -33.20 25.58
CA GLY A 121 1.88 -32.15 24.60
C GLY A 121 3.34 -31.69 24.68
N VAL A 122 3.92 -31.76 25.89
CA VAL A 122 5.32 -31.47 26.18
C VAL A 122 5.90 -32.58 27.06
N CYS A 123 7.02 -33.15 26.63
CA CYS A 123 7.72 -34.22 27.33
C CYS A 123 9.21 -33.89 27.49
N LEU A 124 9.75 -33.96 28.70
CA LEU A 124 11.18 -33.90 28.95
C LEU A 124 11.76 -35.31 28.97
N VAL A 125 12.75 -35.59 28.12
CA VAL A 125 13.44 -36.88 28.07
C VAL A 125 14.91 -36.71 28.46
N SER A 126 15.37 -37.51 29.43
CA SER A 126 16.76 -37.52 29.92
C SER A 126 17.14 -38.93 30.35
N ASN A 127 18.21 -39.49 29.77
CA ASN A 127 18.74 -40.82 30.13
C ASN A 127 17.65 -41.93 30.24
N ASP A 128 16.80 -42.04 29.21
CA ASP A 128 15.66 -42.98 29.13
C ASP A 128 14.51 -42.75 30.13
N GLU A 129 14.60 -41.73 31.00
CA GLU A 129 13.46 -41.25 31.79
C GLU A 129 12.70 -40.17 31.01
N ALA A 130 11.38 -40.27 31.04
CA ALA A 130 10.47 -39.34 30.39
C ALA A 130 9.52 -38.73 31.43
N THR A 131 9.40 -37.40 31.44
CA THR A 131 8.52 -36.66 32.36
C THR A 131 7.56 -35.79 31.56
N SER A 132 6.24 -35.96 31.77
CA SER A 132 5.21 -35.15 31.14
C SER A 132 5.07 -33.78 31.82
N TYR A 133 5.08 -32.71 31.02
CA TYR A 133 4.79 -31.33 31.44
C TYR A 133 3.42 -30.85 30.96
N GLY A 134 2.47 -31.78 30.80
CA GLY A 134 1.09 -31.46 30.43
C GLY A 134 0.60 -32.32 29.29
N ARG A 135 -0.71 -32.56 29.27
CA ARG A 135 -1.37 -33.44 28.32
C ARG A 135 -2.00 -32.67 27.17
N ALA A 136 -1.93 -33.26 25.98
CA ALA A 136 -2.49 -32.69 24.77
C ALA A 136 -4.03 -32.59 24.83
N ASP A 137 -4.70 -33.54 25.49
CA ASP A 137 -6.17 -33.54 25.66
C ASP A 137 -6.67 -32.60 26.76
N LYS A 138 -5.76 -31.89 27.43
CA LYS A 138 -6.06 -30.84 28.42
C LYS A 138 -5.44 -29.51 28.04
N MET A 139 -5.35 -29.26 26.73
CA MET A 139 -4.83 -28.03 26.19
C MET A 139 -5.89 -26.93 26.19
N THR A 140 -5.46 -25.69 26.38
CA THR A 140 -6.32 -24.51 26.23
C THR A 140 -5.55 -23.36 25.59
N PHE A 141 -6.25 -22.57 24.78
CA PHE A 141 -5.72 -21.29 24.31
C PHE A 141 -6.20 -20.15 25.21
N VAL A 142 -5.30 -19.22 25.50
CA VAL A 142 -5.60 -17.99 26.25
C VAL A 142 -4.96 -16.82 25.54
N SER A 143 -5.74 -15.78 25.26
CA SER A 143 -5.22 -14.51 24.75
C SER A 143 -4.80 -13.57 25.88
N SER A 144 -3.66 -12.93 25.70
CA SER A 144 -3.24 -11.75 26.46
C SER A 144 -3.20 -10.54 25.54
N GLU A 145 -2.99 -9.32 26.06
CA GLU A 145 -2.98 -8.09 25.25
C GLU A 145 -2.09 -8.18 23.99
N PHE A 146 -0.98 -8.93 24.05
CA PHE A 146 0.03 -8.99 22.98
C PHE A 146 0.33 -10.38 22.41
N ASN A 147 -0.04 -11.47 23.10
CA ASN A 147 0.36 -12.83 22.69
C ASN A 147 -0.74 -13.86 22.94
N ILE A 148 -0.79 -14.88 22.09
CA ILE A 148 -1.61 -16.09 22.24
C ILE A 148 -0.79 -17.09 23.05
N LYS A 149 -1.40 -17.73 24.06
CA LYS A 149 -0.74 -18.75 24.89
C LYS A 149 -1.47 -20.07 24.77
N LEU A 150 -0.75 -21.12 24.38
CA LEU A 150 -1.21 -22.50 24.47
C LEU A 150 -0.73 -23.11 25.79
N ILE A 151 -1.65 -23.61 26.60
CA ILE A 151 -1.38 -24.13 27.94
C ILE A 151 -1.65 -25.63 27.94
N TYR A 152 -0.68 -26.45 28.34
CA TYR A 152 -0.89 -27.87 28.60
C TYR A 152 -0.86 -28.15 30.09
N THR A 153 -1.92 -28.77 30.62
CA THR A 153 -2.04 -29.09 32.05
C THR A 153 -2.13 -30.60 32.29
N GLY A 154 -2.01 -31.03 33.55
CA GLY A 154 -2.24 -32.43 33.94
C GLY A 154 -1.11 -33.39 33.58
N GLY A 155 0.14 -32.91 33.60
CA GLY A 155 1.34 -33.73 33.48
C GLY A 155 1.64 -34.55 34.75
N ASP A 156 2.88 -35.02 34.87
CA ASP A 156 3.29 -35.89 35.98
C ASP A 156 3.29 -35.17 37.34
N ASP A 157 3.14 -35.92 38.43
CA ASP A 157 3.16 -35.37 39.79
C ASP A 157 4.49 -34.68 40.11
N CYS A 158 4.37 -33.47 40.63
CA CYS A 158 5.47 -32.62 41.07
C CYS A 158 5.09 -32.03 42.42
N GLN A 159 5.53 -32.66 43.52
CA GLN A 159 5.30 -32.15 44.87
C GLN A 159 3.79 -31.99 45.21
N GLY A 160 2.94 -32.88 44.72
CA GLY A 160 1.49 -32.85 44.96
C GLY A 160 0.69 -31.95 44.02
N GLN A 161 1.32 -31.37 42.99
CA GLN A 161 0.66 -30.67 41.88
C GLN A 161 1.06 -31.30 40.54
N ALA A 162 0.18 -31.23 39.54
CA ALA A 162 0.50 -31.71 38.20
C ALA A 162 1.42 -30.72 37.49
N ARG A 163 2.42 -31.22 36.76
CA ARG A 163 3.24 -30.37 35.88
C ARG A 163 2.41 -29.77 34.75
N GLU A 164 2.86 -28.61 34.29
CA GLU A 164 2.24 -27.85 33.22
C GLU A 164 3.28 -27.16 32.33
N SER A 165 2.85 -26.76 31.14
CA SER A 165 3.70 -26.04 30.19
C SER A 165 2.92 -24.97 29.44
N TYR A 166 3.65 -23.94 29.02
CA TYR A 166 3.13 -22.75 28.37
C TYR A 166 3.88 -22.52 27.06
N ILE A 167 3.18 -22.46 25.93
CA ILE A 167 3.74 -22.04 24.65
C ILE A 167 3.24 -20.64 24.36
N ILE A 168 4.12 -19.65 24.44
CA ILE A 168 3.83 -18.25 24.14
C ILE A 168 4.07 -18.08 22.64
N MET A 169 2.99 -17.94 21.89
CA MET A 169 3.04 -17.72 20.44
C MET A 169 3.35 -16.25 20.18
N GLU A 170 4.48 -16.00 19.53
CA GLU A 170 4.94 -14.68 19.11
C GLU A 170 4.89 -14.60 17.58
N CYS A 171 4.23 -13.56 17.07
CA CYS A 171 4.17 -13.31 15.64
C CYS A 171 5.57 -12.95 15.12
N ASP A 172 6.04 -13.72 14.14
CA ASP A 172 7.21 -13.37 13.33
C ASP A 172 6.87 -13.56 11.84
N TYR A 173 6.61 -12.46 11.14
CA TYR A 173 6.28 -12.46 9.71
C TYR A 173 7.41 -13.00 8.82
N ASN A 174 8.65 -13.07 9.33
CA ASN A 174 9.81 -13.56 8.60
C ASN A 174 10.13 -15.03 8.92
N ALA A 175 9.36 -15.68 9.80
CA ALA A 175 9.58 -17.07 10.16
C ALA A 175 9.34 -17.99 8.95
N VAL A 176 10.38 -18.74 8.56
CA VAL A 176 10.33 -19.76 7.50
C VAL A 176 9.81 -21.08 8.07
N ASP A 177 9.21 -21.92 7.22
CA ASP A 177 8.59 -23.19 7.60
C ASP A 177 7.60 -23.00 8.76
N THR A 178 7.69 -23.81 9.82
CA THR A 178 6.79 -23.70 10.98
C THR A 178 7.28 -22.74 12.06
N GLY A 179 8.49 -22.17 11.92
CA GLY A 179 9.10 -21.24 12.86
C GLY A 179 10.10 -21.85 13.84
N PHE A 180 10.41 -21.12 14.92
CA PHE A 180 11.43 -21.49 15.90
C PHE A 180 10.91 -21.39 17.35
N ILE A 181 11.21 -22.42 18.14
CA ILE A 181 10.79 -22.54 19.54
C ILE A 181 11.99 -22.63 20.47
N GLU A 182 11.99 -21.82 21.52
CA GLU A 182 13.04 -21.79 22.54
C GLU A 182 12.47 -21.79 23.96
N VAL A 183 13.28 -22.22 24.92
CA VAL A 183 12.95 -22.09 26.34
C VAL A 183 12.91 -20.61 26.70
N SER A 184 11.75 -20.14 27.19
CA SER A 184 11.60 -18.81 27.77
C SER A 184 11.98 -18.84 29.26
N TYR A 185 11.42 -19.79 30.01
CA TYR A 185 11.71 -19.95 31.43
C TYR A 185 11.39 -21.37 31.94
N GLU A 186 12.15 -21.84 32.93
CA GLU A 186 12.02 -23.18 33.51
C GLU A 186 11.90 -23.12 35.04
N GLN A 187 10.93 -23.86 35.58
CA GLN A 187 10.79 -24.18 37.00
C GLN A 187 10.72 -25.69 37.20
N ASP A 188 10.66 -26.14 38.46
CA ASP A 188 10.58 -27.56 38.79
C ASP A 188 9.28 -28.21 38.28
N CYS A 189 8.15 -27.51 38.43
CA CYS A 189 6.83 -28.03 38.08
C CYS A 189 6.21 -27.39 36.82
N SER A 190 6.84 -26.37 36.25
CA SER A 190 6.33 -25.69 35.06
C SER A 190 7.45 -25.26 34.12
N VAL A 191 7.14 -25.12 32.83
CA VAL A 191 8.06 -24.63 31.81
C VAL A 191 7.33 -23.76 30.79
N ALA A 192 7.96 -22.68 30.35
CA ALA A 192 7.45 -21.80 29.31
C ALA A 192 8.39 -21.78 28.12
N PHE A 193 7.82 -21.82 26.93
CA PHE A 193 8.51 -21.71 25.65
C PHE A 193 8.01 -20.48 24.91
N LEU A 194 8.93 -19.82 24.21
CA LEU A 194 8.59 -18.78 23.25
C LEU A 194 8.65 -19.41 21.86
N PHE A 195 7.52 -19.37 21.14
CA PHE A 195 7.42 -19.90 19.79
C PHE A 195 7.18 -18.75 18.81
N ARG A 196 8.22 -18.41 18.05
CA ARG A 196 8.15 -17.46 16.94
C ARG A 196 7.70 -18.16 15.67
N THR A 197 6.55 -17.78 15.13
CA THR A 197 5.99 -18.37 13.91
C THR A 197 5.13 -17.36 13.17
N HIS A 198 5.08 -17.48 11.84
CA HIS A 198 4.22 -16.63 11.02
C HIS A 198 2.73 -16.97 11.21
N LEU A 199 2.40 -18.18 11.67
CA LEU A 199 1.02 -18.60 11.94
C LEU A 199 0.40 -17.90 13.16
N ALA A 200 1.23 -17.26 14.00
CA ALA A 200 0.78 -16.43 15.11
C ALA A 200 0.54 -14.97 14.69
N CYS A 201 0.71 -14.65 13.40
CA CYS A 201 0.50 -13.32 12.87
C CYS A 201 -0.91 -13.15 12.29
N PRO A 202 -1.63 -12.07 12.63
CA PRO A 202 -2.82 -11.69 11.89
C PRO A 202 -2.43 -11.18 10.49
N PRO A 203 -3.33 -11.25 9.50
CA PRO A 203 -3.10 -10.63 8.20
C PRO A 203 -2.83 -9.13 8.35
N VAL A 204 -1.85 -8.61 7.63
CA VAL A 204 -1.48 -7.19 7.71
C VAL A 204 -2.29 -6.40 6.69
N THR A 205 -3.16 -5.53 7.20
CA THR A 205 -3.95 -4.61 6.38
C THR A 205 -3.80 -3.15 6.86
N LYS A 206 -3.93 -2.21 5.93
CA LYS A 206 -3.97 -0.77 6.14
C LYS A 206 -5.19 -0.19 5.44
N ASP A 207 -5.62 0.98 5.89
CA ASP A 207 -6.72 1.68 5.22
C ASP A 207 -6.29 2.10 3.81
N CYS A 208 -7.13 1.77 2.82
CA CYS A 208 -6.95 2.15 1.41
C CYS A 208 -7.65 3.45 1.03
N ILE A 209 -8.14 4.21 2.00
CA ILE A 209 -8.90 5.43 1.76
C ILE A 209 -7.99 6.62 2.02
N PHE A 210 -7.99 7.56 1.09
CA PHE A 210 -7.23 8.80 1.18
C PHE A 210 -8.14 9.99 0.91
N SER A 211 -8.14 10.98 1.80
CA SER A 211 -8.95 12.19 1.65
C SER A 211 -8.06 13.42 1.56
N HIS A 212 -8.27 14.23 0.52
CA HIS A 212 -7.55 15.49 0.32
C HIS A 212 -8.41 16.51 -0.44
N GLY A 213 -8.39 17.76 0.03
CA GLY A 213 -9.10 18.86 -0.64
C GLY A 213 -10.62 18.66 -0.72
N GLY A 214 -11.23 17.99 0.27
CA GLY A 214 -12.67 17.67 0.27
C GLY A 214 -13.07 16.49 -0.60
N MET A 215 -12.10 15.82 -1.24
CA MET A 215 -12.30 14.62 -2.05
C MET A 215 -11.81 13.39 -1.30
N THR A 216 -12.50 12.26 -1.50
CA THR A 216 -12.13 10.95 -0.94
C THR A 216 -11.87 9.96 -2.06
N TYR A 217 -10.74 9.26 -1.99
CA TYR A 217 -10.31 8.24 -2.93
C TYR A 217 -10.24 6.90 -2.19
N ASP A 218 -10.92 5.88 -2.69
CA ASP A 218 -10.86 4.53 -2.15
C ASP A 218 -10.16 3.61 -3.15
N PHE A 219 -8.96 3.14 -2.77
CA PHE A 219 -8.17 2.19 -3.56
C PHE A 219 -8.39 0.74 -3.17
N GLY A 220 -9.25 0.46 -2.18
CA GLY A 220 -9.60 -0.90 -1.75
C GLY A 220 -10.08 -1.79 -2.90
N PRO A 221 -10.88 -1.29 -3.86
CA PRO A 221 -11.26 -2.07 -5.04
C PRO A 221 -10.10 -2.55 -5.92
N LEU A 222 -8.91 -1.94 -5.83
CA LEU A 222 -7.71 -2.38 -6.55
C LEU A 222 -6.91 -3.44 -5.80
N SER A 223 -7.30 -3.75 -4.57
CA SER A 223 -6.56 -4.67 -3.73
C SER A 223 -7.14 -6.08 -3.80
N ARG A 224 -6.32 -7.05 -4.23
CA ARG A 224 -6.75 -8.40 -4.63
C ARG A 224 -6.68 -9.37 -3.45
N THR A 225 -7.68 -10.23 -3.28
CA THR A 225 -7.81 -11.08 -2.07
C THR A 225 -7.23 -12.48 -2.19
N LYS A 226 -7.08 -13.00 -3.41
CA LYS A 226 -6.55 -14.36 -3.65
C LYS A 226 -5.13 -14.34 -4.22
N ASP A 227 -4.80 -13.33 -5.00
CA ASP A 227 -3.52 -13.19 -5.69
C ASP A 227 -3.07 -11.72 -5.63
N SER A 228 -1.95 -11.41 -6.27
CA SER A 228 -1.34 -10.08 -6.24
C SER A 228 -1.18 -9.51 -7.63
N TRP A 229 -0.95 -8.20 -7.72
CA TRP A 229 -0.51 -7.61 -8.99
C TRP A 229 0.89 -8.10 -9.31
N HIS A 230 1.09 -8.41 -10.59
CA HIS A 230 2.34 -8.94 -11.10
C HIS A 230 2.86 -8.03 -12.21
N LEU A 231 4.13 -7.68 -12.13
CA LEU A 231 4.87 -6.92 -13.13
C LEU A 231 6.19 -7.61 -13.42
N GLN A 232 6.67 -7.42 -14.64
CA GLN A 232 7.97 -7.90 -15.06
C GLN A 232 8.79 -6.74 -15.63
N ASP A 233 10.05 -6.63 -15.21
CA ASP A 233 10.97 -5.61 -15.75
C ASP A 233 11.60 -6.04 -17.08
N SER A 234 12.48 -5.20 -17.64
CA SER A 234 13.17 -5.50 -18.90
C SER A 234 14.18 -6.65 -18.80
N ASP A 235 14.62 -7.00 -17.60
CA ASP A 235 15.56 -8.09 -17.33
C ASP A 235 14.82 -9.40 -17.00
N ASN A 236 13.50 -9.40 -17.12
CA ASN A 236 12.58 -10.50 -16.77
C ASN A 236 12.50 -10.81 -15.27
N ASN A 237 12.90 -9.89 -14.39
CA ASN A 237 12.66 -10.06 -12.97
C ASN A 237 11.19 -9.77 -12.65
N ASP A 238 10.65 -10.54 -11.73
CA ASP A 238 9.24 -10.52 -11.39
C ASP A 238 9.00 -9.73 -10.10
N TYR A 239 7.89 -8.99 -10.09
CA TYR A 239 7.47 -8.15 -8.97
C TYR A 239 6.03 -8.46 -8.63
N TRP A 240 5.79 -8.84 -7.38
CA TRP A 240 4.44 -9.03 -6.83
C TRP A 240 4.16 -7.94 -5.84
N PHE A 241 3.01 -7.30 -5.96
CA PHE A 241 2.59 -6.31 -4.99
C PHE A 241 1.08 -6.27 -4.82
N ASN A 242 0.65 -5.75 -3.68
CA ASN A 242 -0.75 -5.49 -3.40
C ASN A 242 -0.92 -4.13 -2.72
N LEU A 243 -2.14 -3.63 -2.68
CA LEU A 243 -2.43 -2.31 -2.10
C LEU A 243 -3.01 -2.47 -0.71
N CYS A 244 -2.41 -1.81 0.28
CA CYS A 244 -2.89 -1.77 1.68
C CYS A 244 -3.15 -3.13 2.33
N GLN A 245 -2.63 -4.20 1.74
CA GLN A 245 -2.59 -5.53 2.32
C GLN A 245 -1.38 -6.26 1.76
N SER A 246 -1.14 -7.43 2.31
CA SER A 246 0.00 -8.27 1.94
C SER A 246 -0.10 -8.84 0.52
N VAL A 247 1.06 -9.26 0.00
CA VAL A 247 1.16 -10.06 -1.21
C VAL A 247 0.54 -11.45 -0.96
N HIS A 248 -0.48 -11.78 -1.74
CA HIS A 248 -1.05 -13.13 -1.86
C HIS A 248 -0.48 -13.88 -3.06
N ASN A 249 -0.24 -15.18 -2.91
CA ASN A 249 0.35 -16.05 -3.95
C ASN A 249 1.65 -15.51 -4.55
N GLY A 250 2.50 -14.92 -3.70
CA GLY A 250 3.86 -14.50 -4.06
C GLY A 250 4.86 -15.66 -4.13
N PRO A 251 6.13 -15.39 -4.46
CA PRO A 251 7.18 -16.40 -4.50
C PRO A 251 7.48 -16.94 -3.10
N VAL A 252 7.98 -18.18 -3.03
CA VAL A 252 8.43 -18.79 -1.77
C VAL A 252 9.53 -17.92 -1.15
N GLY A 253 9.37 -17.58 0.14
CA GLY A 253 10.27 -16.65 0.85
C GLY A 253 9.78 -15.20 0.88
N CYS A 254 8.66 -14.88 0.23
CA CYS A 254 7.96 -13.61 0.43
C CYS A 254 7.21 -13.63 1.78
N PRO A 255 7.54 -12.75 2.74
CA PRO A 255 6.94 -12.77 4.07
C PRO A 255 5.48 -12.28 4.04
N GLN A 256 4.68 -12.72 5.04
CA GLN A 256 3.24 -12.43 5.09
C GLN A 256 2.88 -10.97 5.35
N ASP A 257 3.83 -10.10 5.68
CA ASP A 257 3.63 -8.64 5.81
C ASP A 257 4.24 -7.83 4.66
N ALA A 258 4.75 -8.51 3.62
CA ALA A 258 5.29 -7.86 2.44
C ALA A 258 4.16 -7.18 1.65
N ALA A 259 4.35 -5.89 1.34
CA ALA A 259 3.53 -5.19 0.35
C ALA A 259 4.06 -5.43 -1.07
N VAL A 260 5.38 -5.65 -1.19
CA VAL A 260 6.08 -5.83 -2.47
C VAL A 260 7.19 -6.85 -2.31
N CYS A 261 7.14 -7.90 -3.14
CA CYS A 261 8.19 -8.91 -3.27
C CYS A 261 8.76 -8.89 -4.69
N TRP A 262 10.06 -9.17 -4.78
CA TRP A 262 10.81 -9.23 -6.02
C TRP A 262 11.51 -10.57 -6.14
N GLN A 263 11.57 -11.13 -7.34
CA GLN A 263 12.29 -12.36 -7.65
C GLN A 263 13.12 -12.20 -8.92
N THR A 264 14.33 -12.75 -8.91
CA THR A 264 15.18 -12.82 -10.11
C THR A 264 14.53 -13.69 -11.20
N ALA A 265 14.85 -13.41 -12.47
CA ALA A 265 14.35 -14.18 -13.61
C ALA A 265 14.63 -15.70 -13.54
N ASP A 266 15.68 -16.12 -12.82
CA ASP A 266 16.02 -17.53 -12.61
C ASP A 266 15.33 -18.17 -11.38
N GLY A 267 14.55 -17.39 -10.63
CA GLY A 267 13.79 -17.81 -9.47
C GLY A 267 14.61 -17.99 -8.19
N THR A 268 15.92 -17.72 -8.21
CA THR A 268 16.84 -18.11 -7.12
C THR A 268 16.90 -17.14 -5.95
N ASP A 269 16.68 -15.84 -6.19
CA ASP A 269 16.77 -14.80 -5.17
C ASP A 269 15.42 -14.10 -5.03
N VAL A 270 14.89 -14.08 -3.80
CA VAL A 270 13.62 -13.44 -3.44
C VAL A 270 13.91 -12.39 -2.38
N LYS A 271 13.41 -11.17 -2.60
CA LYS A 271 13.59 -10.05 -1.67
C LYS A 271 12.29 -9.32 -1.41
N THR A 272 12.07 -8.96 -0.15
CA THR A 272 11.05 -8.00 0.27
C THR A 272 11.53 -6.59 -0.11
N LEU A 273 10.84 -5.93 -1.03
CA LEU A 273 11.14 -4.53 -1.37
C LEU A 273 10.47 -3.57 -0.40
N ALA A 274 9.26 -3.90 0.08
CA ALA A 274 8.52 -3.05 1.01
C ALA A 274 7.50 -3.82 1.84
N ARG A 275 7.13 -3.27 3.01
CA ARG A 275 6.16 -3.86 3.96
C ARG A 275 4.85 -3.07 4.04
N VAL A 276 3.73 -3.72 4.32
CA VAL A 276 2.39 -3.10 4.29
C VAL A 276 2.26 -1.91 5.25
N LEU A 277 2.82 -2.03 6.48
CA LEU A 277 2.67 -0.99 7.50
C LEU A 277 3.44 0.31 7.19
N SER A 278 4.38 0.27 6.26
CA SER A 278 5.12 1.45 5.78
C SER A 278 4.32 2.36 4.86
N GLN A 279 3.11 1.94 4.47
CA GLN A 279 2.29 2.65 3.50
C GLN A 279 2.13 4.12 3.88
N THR A 280 2.39 4.99 2.90
CA THR A 280 2.02 6.40 2.94
C THR A 280 1.29 6.77 1.65
N ILE A 281 0.27 7.62 1.77
CA ILE A 281 -0.47 8.14 0.62
C ILE A 281 -0.32 9.66 0.62
N SER A 282 0.09 10.21 -0.52
CA SER A 282 0.31 11.65 -0.69
C SER A 282 -0.19 12.10 -2.06
N ILE A 283 -0.28 13.42 -2.26
CA ILE A 283 -0.50 14.02 -3.58
C ILE A 283 0.75 14.77 -3.98
N ASP A 284 1.16 14.60 -5.23
CA ASP A 284 2.29 15.33 -5.79
C ASP A 284 1.89 16.72 -6.32
N VAL A 285 2.88 17.47 -6.79
CA VAL A 285 2.67 18.82 -7.36
C VAL A 285 1.84 18.82 -8.64
N SER A 286 1.76 17.70 -9.35
CA SER A 286 0.94 17.55 -10.56
C SER A 286 -0.52 17.21 -10.22
N GLY A 287 -0.79 16.81 -8.98
CA GLY A 287 -2.10 16.43 -8.49
C GLY A 287 -2.37 14.92 -8.59
N ASP A 288 -1.35 14.12 -8.88
CA ASP A 288 -1.40 12.65 -8.90
C ASP A 288 -1.27 12.12 -7.48
N ILE A 289 -2.00 11.03 -7.18
CA ILE A 289 -1.97 10.39 -5.87
C ILE A 289 -0.85 9.35 -5.88
N ILE A 290 0.04 9.42 -4.90
CA ILE A 290 1.18 8.50 -4.77
C ILE A 290 0.94 7.60 -3.56
N LEU A 291 0.84 6.29 -3.81
CA LEU A 291 0.97 5.27 -2.77
C LEU A 291 2.45 4.87 -2.71
N GLN A 292 3.08 5.09 -1.57
CA GLN A 292 4.48 4.74 -1.32
C GLN A 292 4.59 3.65 -0.26
N TYR A 293 5.45 2.67 -0.51
CA TYR A 293 5.83 1.61 0.41
C TYR A 293 7.36 1.53 0.53
N ASP A 294 7.86 1.28 1.73
CA ASP A 294 9.29 1.13 2.05
C ASP A 294 9.53 0.07 3.15
N ASN A 295 10.67 0.13 3.83
CA ASN A 295 11.05 -0.78 4.93
C ASN A 295 11.10 -2.27 4.57
N GLY A 296 11.43 -2.60 3.31
CA GLY A 296 11.80 -3.96 2.93
C GLY A 296 13.23 -4.34 3.33
N ASP A 297 13.57 -5.62 3.13
CA ASP A 297 14.88 -6.19 3.46
C ASP A 297 15.92 -5.96 2.36
N ALA A 298 15.45 -5.61 1.15
CA ALA A 298 16.29 -5.33 0.00
C ALA A 298 17.14 -4.07 0.23
N GLN A 299 18.42 -4.29 0.53
CA GLN A 299 19.41 -3.22 0.54
C GLN A 299 19.87 -2.92 -0.89
N CYS A 300 19.71 -1.67 -1.28
CA CYS A 300 20.23 -1.13 -2.53
C CYS A 300 21.38 -0.18 -2.22
N ARG A 301 22.20 0.10 -3.23
CA ARG A 301 23.28 1.07 -3.13
C ARG A 301 22.95 2.21 -4.07
N ASN A 302 22.68 3.39 -3.51
CA ASN A 302 22.43 4.55 -4.35
C ASN A 302 23.71 4.97 -5.10
N HIS A 303 23.58 5.92 -6.03
CA HIS A 303 24.71 6.45 -6.81
C HIS A 303 25.83 7.07 -5.96
N ALA A 304 25.54 7.47 -4.72
CA ALA A 304 26.54 7.99 -3.77
C ALA A 304 27.27 6.88 -2.99
N GLY A 305 26.97 5.61 -3.26
CA GLY A 305 27.59 4.46 -2.59
C GLY A 305 27.07 4.19 -1.18
N THR A 306 26.09 4.96 -0.69
CA THR A 306 25.45 4.74 0.61
C THR A 306 24.38 3.67 0.50
N LYS A 307 24.25 2.87 1.57
CA LYS A 307 23.20 1.86 1.68
C LYS A 307 21.86 2.58 1.81
N GLY A 308 20.94 2.28 0.90
CA GLY A 308 19.55 2.72 0.96
C GLY A 308 18.62 1.52 1.12
N SER A 309 17.38 1.79 1.50
CA SER A 309 16.28 0.83 1.44
C SER A 309 15.50 1.04 0.15
N ALA A 310 15.01 -0.05 -0.44
CA ALA A 310 14.12 0.03 -1.58
C ALA A 310 12.86 0.85 -1.24
N VAL A 311 12.40 1.66 -2.20
CA VAL A 311 11.17 2.45 -2.12
C VAL A 311 10.34 2.15 -3.36
N PHE A 312 9.10 1.71 -3.15
CA PHE A 312 8.16 1.39 -4.22
C PHE A 312 7.06 2.45 -4.26
N LYS A 313 6.91 3.14 -5.39
CA LYS A 313 5.92 4.21 -5.60
C LYS A 313 4.96 3.85 -6.71
N ILE A 314 3.67 3.97 -6.41
CA ILE A 314 2.60 3.80 -7.37
C ILE A 314 1.94 5.14 -7.60
N TYR A 315 2.10 5.68 -8.80
CA TYR A 315 1.51 6.91 -9.29
C TYR A 315 0.13 6.63 -9.85
N MET A 316 -0.89 6.99 -9.09
CA MET A 316 -2.29 6.83 -9.45
C MET A 316 -2.74 8.03 -10.29
N THR A 317 -3.12 7.75 -11.53
CA THR A 317 -3.59 8.76 -12.50
C THR A 317 -5.01 8.42 -12.95
N CYS A 318 -5.81 9.45 -13.23
CA CYS A 318 -7.21 9.23 -13.61
C CYS A 318 -7.32 8.48 -14.95
N GLY A 319 -8.08 7.39 -14.95
CA GLY A 319 -8.33 6.51 -16.09
C GLY A 319 -9.81 6.29 -16.41
N SER A 320 -10.07 5.36 -17.35
CA SER A 320 -11.40 5.04 -17.88
C SER A 320 -12.00 3.73 -17.38
N GLY A 321 -11.19 2.82 -16.81
CA GLY A 321 -11.64 1.61 -16.12
C GLY A 321 -10.73 1.30 -14.93
N VAL A 322 -10.77 0.06 -14.44
CA VAL A 322 -9.87 -0.42 -13.37
C VAL A 322 -8.39 -0.24 -13.75
N GLY A 323 -8.06 -0.54 -15.02
CA GLY A 323 -6.72 -0.40 -15.58
C GLY A 323 -5.73 -1.43 -15.03
N LYS A 324 -4.48 -1.34 -15.47
CA LYS A 324 -3.38 -2.20 -14.99
C LYS A 324 -2.16 -1.35 -14.65
N PRO A 325 -1.39 -1.75 -13.64
CA PRO A 325 -0.12 -1.08 -13.33
C PRO A 325 0.91 -1.33 -14.44
N VAL A 326 1.79 -0.36 -14.66
CA VAL A 326 2.94 -0.48 -15.58
C VAL A 326 4.16 0.21 -15.00
N PHE A 327 5.36 -0.35 -15.25
CA PHE A 327 6.60 0.33 -14.86
C PHE A 327 6.76 1.66 -15.59
N LYS A 328 7.25 2.66 -14.86
CA LYS A 328 7.68 3.92 -15.45
C LYS A 328 9.04 3.70 -16.12
N THR A 329 9.22 4.23 -17.33
CA THR A 329 10.37 3.94 -18.21
C THR A 329 11.74 4.45 -17.73
N SER A 330 11.83 5.16 -16.62
CA SER A 330 13.10 5.70 -16.14
C SER A 330 13.06 6.13 -14.66
N SER A 331 13.59 5.30 -13.78
CA SER A 331 14.19 5.78 -12.52
C SER A 331 15.69 5.69 -12.68
N GLU A 332 16.40 6.79 -12.49
CA GLU A 332 17.87 6.74 -12.41
C GLU A 332 18.29 6.08 -11.09
N ASP A 333 17.49 6.13 -10.03
CA ASP A 333 17.84 5.63 -8.71
C ASP A 333 17.61 4.10 -8.60
N PRO A 334 18.66 3.29 -8.33
CA PRO A 334 18.55 1.84 -8.19
C PRO A 334 17.76 1.41 -6.94
N CYS A 335 17.42 2.34 -6.05
CA CYS A 335 16.58 2.11 -4.88
C CYS A 335 15.10 2.45 -5.11
N LEU A 336 14.76 3.13 -6.21
CA LEU A 336 13.42 3.66 -6.44
C LEU A 336 12.74 2.90 -7.58
N PHE A 337 11.64 2.24 -7.25
CA PHE A 337 10.79 1.51 -8.18
C PHE A 337 9.51 2.31 -8.40
N GLU A 338 9.32 2.82 -9.61
CA GLU A 338 8.18 3.66 -9.97
C GLU A 338 7.23 2.89 -10.91
N VAL A 339 5.98 2.81 -10.49
CA VAL A 339 4.87 2.23 -11.25
C VAL A 339 3.84 3.32 -11.49
N THR A 340 3.30 3.39 -12.69
CA THR A 340 2.14 4.23 -13.00
C THR A 340 0.92 3.35 -13.16
N TRP A 341 -0.20 3.78 -12.57
CA TRP A 341 -1.47 3.10 -12.70
C TRP A 341 -2.55 4.09 -13.09
N LYS A 342 -3.05 3.92 -14.32
CA LYS A 342 -4.17 4.71 -14.82
C LYS A 342 -5.48 4.02 -14.49
N THR A 343 -6.27 4.60 -13.60
CA THR A 343 -7.45 3.95 -13.02
C THR A 343 -8.58 4.93 -12.70
N THR A 344 -9.82 4.47 -12.76
CA THR A 344 -11.01 5.27 -12.42
C THR A 344 -11.09 5.62 -10.94
N TYR A 345 -10.42 4.87 -10.06
CA TYR A 345 -10.36 5.14 -8.62
C TYR A 345 -9.46 6.34 -8.26
N ALA A 346 -8.64 6.83 -9.20
CA ALA A 346 -7.79 8.01 -9.04
C ALA A 346 -8.46 9.31 -9.52
N CYS A 347 -9.72 9.24 -9.95
CA CYS A 347 -10.40 10.36 -10.59
C CYS A 347 -11.08 11.28 -9.57
N LYS A 348 -10.90 12.60 -9.79
CA LYS A 348 -11.45 13.67 -8.93
C LYS A 348 -12.97 13.84 -9.07
N GLU A 349 -13.56 13.42 -10.18
CA GLU A 349 -14.99 13.60 -10.44
C GLU A 349 -15.79 12.46 -9.81
N GLN A 350 -16.84 12.79 -9.05
CA GLN A 350 -17.87 11.83 -8.70
C GLN A 350 -18.51 11.31 -9.98
N ARG A 351 -18.61 9.99 -10.12
CA ARG A 351 -19.19 9.36 -11.31
C ARG A 351 -20.70 9.60 -11.31
N GLU A 352 -21.23 10.18 -12.39
CA GLU A 352 -22.67 10.28 -12.58
C GLU A 352 -23.22 8.97 -13.16
N PRO A 353 -24.20 8.33 -12.49
CA PRO A 353 -24.78 7.10 -12.99
C PRO A 353 -25.65 7.37 -14.22
N VAL A 354 -25.55 6.47 -15.20
CA VAL A 354 -26.42 6.40 -16.37
C VAL A 354 -27.37 5.21 -16.18
N PHE A 355 -28.66 5.43 -16.42
CA PHE A 355 -29.68 4.39 -16.25
C PHE A 355 -30.14 3.87 -17.62
N ALA A 356 -30.42 2.58 -17.69
CA ALA A 356 -31.01 1.98 -18.87
C ALA A 356 -32.51 2.31 -18.95
N VAL A 357 -32.96 2.79 -20.11
CA VAL A 357 -34.38 3.08 -20.36
C VAL A 357 -34.86 2.21 -21.53
N GLY A 358 -35.78 1.29 -21.24
CA GLY A 358 -36.30 0.34 -22.23
C GLY A 358 -35.24 -0.61 -22.79
N GLY A 359 -34.23 -0.98 -21.98
CA GLY A 359 -33.15 -1.88 -22.38
C GLY A 359 -32.00 -1.22 -23.15
N TYR A 360 -31.96 0.11 -23.19
CA TYR A 360 -30.90 0.89 -23.83
C TYR A 360 -30.24 1.84 -22.85
N ILE A 361 -28.92 1.87 -22.90
CA ILE A 361 -28.06 2.86 -22.23
C ILE A 361 -27.74 3.94 -23.26
N THR A 362 -27.83 5.21 -22.88
CA THR A 362 -27.57 6.33 -23.82
C THR A 362 -26.41 7.16 -23.32
N ASP A 363 -25.34 7.25 -24.11
CA ASP A 363 -24.25 8.19 -23.86
C ASP A 363 -24.71 9.61 -24.23
N GLN A 364 -24.80 10.50 -23.25
CA GLN A 364 -25.25 11.88 -23.46
C GLN A 364 -24.26 12.70 -24.30
N ARG A 365 -22.98 12.33 -24.32
CA ARG A 365 -21.94 13.05 -25.08
C ARG A 365 -22.05 12.78 -26.57
N THR A 366 -22.24 11.51 -26.94
CA THR A 366 -22.25 11.06 -28.35
C THR A 366 -23.65 10.81 -28.91
N ASN A 367 -24.68 10.79 -28.06
CA ASN A 367 -26.02 10.26 -28.35
C ASN A 367 -26.01 8.79 -28.82
N LEU A 368 -24.94 8.05 -28.54
CA LEU A 368 -24.87 6.61 -28.82
C LEU A 368 -25.86 5.88 -27.92
N ARG A 369 -26.70 5.03 -28.53
CA ARG A 369 -27.60 4.13 -27.81
C ARG A 369 -27.04 2.72 -27.87
N ILE A 370 -26.76 2.16 -26.70
CA ILE A 370 -26.17 0.84 -26.52
C ILE A 370 -27.26 -0.09 -25.97
N SER A 371 -27.55 -1.18 -26.68
CA SER A 371 -28.51 -2.17 -26.18
C SER A 371 -27.84 -3.12 -25.20
N ILE A 372 -28.46 -3.39 -24.05
CA ILE A 372 -27.96 -4.37 -23.06
C ILE A 372 -27.84 -5.77 -23.69
N LYS A 373 -28.76 -6.13 -24.59
CA LYS A 373 -28.72 -7.41 -25.31
C LYS A 373 -27.51 -7.52 -26.23
N GLU A 374 -27.12 -6.42 -26.88
CA GLU A 374 -25.95 -6.38 -27.75
C GLU A 374 -24.64 -6.47 -26.96
N LEU A 375 -24.61 -5.97 -25.71
CA LEU A 375 -23.43 -6.10 -24.83
C LEU A 375 -23.04 -7.57 -24.65
N SER A 376 -24.02 -8.42 -24.30
CA SER A 376 -23.79 -9.85 -24.07
C SER A 376 -23.96 -10.73 -25.33
N GLY A 377 -24.54 -10.18 -26.40
CA GLY A 377 -24.98 -10.96 -27.55
C GLY A 377 -26.19 -11.86 -27.26
N ASP A 378 -26.99 -11.51 -26.25
CA ASP A 378 -28.18 -12.23 -25.75
C ASP A 378 -27.87 -13.69 -25.35
N ARG A 379 -26.77 -13.86 -24.60
CA ARG A 379 -26.23 -15.18 -24.21
C ARG A 379 -25.88 -15.23 -22.73
N THR A 380 -25.98 -16.42 -22.16
CA THR A 380 -25.39 -16.76 -20.85
C THR A 380 -23.96 -17.25 -21.03
N TYR A 381 -23.05 -16.77 -20.18
CA TYR A 381 -21.65 -17.18 -20.17
C TYR A 381 -21.34 -17.97 -18.90
N GLN A 382 -20.38 -18.89 -19.01
CA GLN A 382 -19.89 -19.68 -17.88
C GLN A 382 -18.36 -19.58 -17.85
N LEU A 383 -17.82 -19.22 -16.69
CA LEU A 383 -16.40 -19.02 -16.46
C LEU A 383 -15.99 -19.89 -15.26
N ASN A 384 -14.83 -20.52 -15.33
CA ASN A 384 -14.27 -21.26 -14.20
C ASN A 384 -13.07 -20.48 -13.64
N ASP A 385 -13.00 -20.36 -12.33
CA ASP A 385 -11.93 -19.75 -11.53
C ASP A 385 -11.82 -20.55 -10.23
N ASP A 386 -10.92 -21.55 -10.20
CA ASP A 386 -10.83 -22.55 -9.13
C ASP A 386 -10.86 -21.90 -7.71
N PRO A 387 -11.71 -22.39 -6.78
CA PRO A 387 -12.61 -23.55 -6.88
C PRO A 387 -14.02 -23.24 -7.41
N PHE A 388 -14.23 -22.04 -7.95
CA PHE A 388 -15.53 -21.52 -8.32
C PHE A 388 -15.80 -21.51 -9.82
N LYS A 389 -17.09 -21.42 -10.12
CA LYS A 389 -17.65 -21.23 -11.44
C LYS A 389 -18.64 -20.07 -11.38
N TYR A 390 -18.53 -19.14 -12.32
CA TYR A 390 -19.42 -18.00 -12.46
C TYR A 390 -20.31 -18.19 -13.68
N ILE A 391 -21.62 -17.99 -13.51
CA ILE A 391 -22.64 -18.09 -14.55
C ILE A 391 -23.26 -16.70 -14.71
N ILE A 392 -23.05 -16.09 -15.87
CA ILE A 392 -23.32 -14.67 -16.09
C ILE A 392 -24.40 -14.48 -17.15
N ASN A 393 -25.45 -13.74 -16.81
CA ASN A 393 -26.52 -13.33 -17.72
C ASN A 393 -27.01 -11.91 -17.37
N LEU A 394 -26.74 -10.92 -18.24
CA LEU A 394 -27.13 -9.52 -18.02
C LEU A 394 -28.65 -9.30 -17.95
N GLU A 395 -29.46 -10.27 -18.39
CA GLU A 395 -30.92 -10.19 -18.28
C GLU A 395 -31.48 -10.65 -16.93
N GLY A 396 -30.64 -11.10 -15.98
CA GLY A 396 -31.07 -11.53 -14.64
C GLY A 396 -31.63 -12.96 -14.60
N SER A 397 -31.43 -13.74 -15.66
CA SER A 397 -31.85 -15.15 -15.73
C SER A 397 -30.67 -16.04 -16.10
N PRO A 398 -29.74 -16.26 -15.16
CA PRO A 398 -28.68 -17.22 -15.36
C PRO A 398 -29.36 -18.60 -15.43
N ALA A 399 -29.03 -19.41 -16.42
CA ALA A 399 -29.67 -20.71 -16.67
C ALA A 399 -29.31 -21.76 -15.59
N VAL A 400 -29.72 -21.48 -14.35
CA VAL A 400 -29.41 -22.20 -13.11
C VAL A 400 -30.72 -22.52 -12.40
N ASP A 401 -30.92 -23.79 -12.04
CA ASP A 401 -32.09 -24.25 -11.30
C ASP A 401 -31.84 -24.14 -9.78
N SER A 402 -31.73 -22.89 -9.29
CA SER A 402 -31.56 -22.58 -7.86
C SER A 402 -32.33 -21.32 -7.48
N ASN A 403 -32.95 -21.33 -6.30
CA ASN A 403 -33.64 -20.16 -5.75
C ASN A 403 -32.66 -19.05 -5.34
N ASP A 404 -31.40 -19.38 -5.07
CA ASP A 404 -30.39 -18.41 -4.62
C ASP A 404 -29.90 -17.48 -5.74
N CYS A 405 -30.24 -17.79 -6.99
CA CYS A 405 -29.82 -17.04 -8.18
C CYS A 405 -30.99 -16.52 -9.03
N ILE A 406 -32.15 -16.28 -8.41
CA ILE A 406 -33.29 -15.63 -9.05
C ILE A 406 -32.98 -14.14 -9.25
N ASN A 407 -33.28 -13.60 -10.44
CA ASN A 407 -33.01 -12.19 -10.79
C ASN A 407 -31.50 -11.81 -10.73
N THR A 408 -30.62 -12.80 -10.78
CA THR A 408 -29.19 -12.63 -10.59
C THR A 408 -28.47 -12.43 -11.92
N VAL A 409 -27.57 -11.46 -11.98
CA VAL A 409 -26.71 -11.26 -13.16
C VAL A 409 -25.50 -12.18 -13.14
N VAL A 410 -24.89 -12.37 -11.96
CA VAL A 410 -23.75 -13.29 -11.78
C VAL A 410 -24.05 -14.26 -10.64
N CYS A 411 -24.21 -15.53 -10.99
CA CYS A 411 -24.40 -16.61 -10.03
C CYS A 411 -23.08 -17.38 -9.87
N GLN A 412 -22.60 -17.51 -8.64
CA GLN A 412 -21.42 -18.29 -8.29
C GLN A 412 -21.81 -19.67 -7.79
N THR A 413 -21.06 -20.70 -8.17
CA THR A 413 -21.15 -22.05 -7.62
C THR A 413 -19.75 -22.68 -7.57
N HIS A 414 -19.59 -23.83 -6.92
CA HIS A 414 -18.33 -24.56 -6.94
C HIS A 414 -18.18 -25.40 -8.23
N VAL A 415 -16.95 -25.57 -8.69
CA VAL A 415 -16.65 -26.40 -9.88
C VAL A 415 -17.01 -27.87 -9.65
N ASP A 416 -16.89 -28.36 -8.42
CA ASP A 416 -17.27 -29.73 -8.02
C ASP A 416 -18.79 -29.95 -7.94
N ASN A 417 -19.58 -28.90 -8.19
CA ASN A 417 -21.03 -28.92 -8.20
C ASN A 417 -21.64 -29.35 -6.83
N THR A 418 -20.92 -29.12 -5.73
CA THR A 418 -21.56 -28.99 -4.41
C THR A 418 -22.71 -27.98 -4.55
N LYS A 419 -23.88 -28.27 -3.96
CA LYS A 419 -25.13 -27.50 -4.15
C LYS A 419 -25.09 -26.09 -3.51
N TYR A 420 -23.95 -25.41 -3.57
CA TYR A 420 -23.76 -24.05 -3.13
C TYR A 420 -23.97 -23.11 -4.31
N TYR A 421 -24.86 -22.13 -4.12
CA TYR A 421 -25.11 -21.06 -5.06
C TYR A 421 -25.12 -19.72 -4.32
N ALA A 422 -24.49 -18.70 -4.91
CA ALA A 422 -24.51 -17.36 -4.36
C ALA A 422 -24.76 -16.33 -5.47
N SER A 423 -25.73 -15.44 -5.23
CA SER A 423 -25.92 -14.24 -6.05
C SER A 423 -24.80 -13.23 -5.76
N LEU A 424 -24.08 -12.80 -6.79
CA LEU A 424 -23.03 -11.78 -6.70
C LEU A 424 -23.47 -10.43 -7.27
N GLY A 425 -24.75 -10.29 -7.62
CA GLY A 425 -25.34 -9.08 -8.17
C GLY A 425 -26.70 -9.36 -8.79
N GLU A 426 -27.69 -8.52 -8.52
CA GLU A 426 -29.03 -8.63 -9.09
C GLU A 426 -29.25 -7.65 -10.24
N LYS A 427 -30.18 -7.98 -11.15
CA LYS A 427 -30.51 -7.13 -12.30
C LYS A 427 -31.12 -5.80 -11.85
N ASP A 428 -31.99 -5.81 -10.85
CA ASP A 428 -32.73 -4.60 -10.43
C ASP A 428 -31.86 -3.56 -9.72
N THR A 429 -30.61 -3.91 -9.37
CA THR A 429 -29.63 -3.00 -8.77
C THR A 429 -28.64 -2.45 -9.80
N GLU A 430 -28.92 -2.64 -11.10
CA GLU A 430 -28.04 -2.21 -12.18
C GLU A 430 -27.78 -0.70 -12.17
N THR A 431 -26.50 -0.34 -12.24
CA THR A 431 -26.06 1.04 -12.43
C THR A 431 -24.93 1.06 -13.45
N PHE A 432 -24.96 2.00 -14.38
CA PHE A 432 -23.95 2.11 -15.43
C PHE A 432 -23.18 3.41 -15.30
N PHE A 433 -21.90 3.37 -15.70
CA PHE A 433 -21.04 4.54 -15.76
C PHE A 433 -20.33 4.56 -17.12
N ILE A 434 -20.28 5.71 -17.77
CA ILE A 434 -19.60 5.88 -19.05
C ILE A 434 -18.40 6.79 -18.83
N LYS A 435 -17.19 6.32 -19.13
CA LYS A 435 -15.99 7.13 -19.04
C LYS A 435 -15.01 6.87 -20.18
N GLY A 436 -14.91 7.84 -21.09
CA GLY A 436 -14.08 7.70 -22.29
C GLY A 436 -14.63 6.61 -23.18
N GLU A 437 -13.89 5.50 -23.33
CA GLU A 437 -14.23 4.39 -24.23
C GLU A 437 -14.82 3.17 -23.50
N ILE A 438 -14.90 3.22 -22.17
CA ILE A 438 -15.36 2.10 -21.35
C ILE A 438 -16.77 2.41 -20.82
N LEU A 439 -17.63 1.41 -20.90
CA LEU A 439 -18.91 1.35 -20.19
C LEU A 439 -18.71 0.39 -19.01
N GLU A 440 -18.87 0.88 -17.80
CA GLU A 440 -18.76 0.08 -16.58
C GLU A 440 -20.17 -0.19 -16.03
N ALA A 441 -20.46 -1.41 -15.63
CA ALA A 441 -21.74 -1.82 -15.05
C ALA A 441 -21.54 -2.37 -13.64
N HIS A 442 -22.39 -1.96 -12.70
CA HIS A 442 -22.38 -2.39 -11.32
C HIS A 442 -23.69 -3.09 -10.99
N TYR A 443 -23.60 -4.24 -10.34
CA TYR A 443 -24.73 -5.01 -9.85
C TYR A 443 -24.48 -5.37 -8.39
N ILE A 444 -25.36 -4.94 -7.50
CA ILE A 444 -25.25 -5.16 -6.06
C ILE A 444 -26.13 -6.35 -5.68
N SER A 445 -25.57 -7.29 -4.91
CA SER A 445 -26.32 -8.40 -4.34
C SER A 445 -27.04 -7.98 -3.04
N PRO A 446 -28.22 -8.52 -2.73
CA PRO A 446 -28.80 -8.38 -1.40
C PRO A 446 -28.04 -9.20 -0.35
N THR A 447 -27.28 -10.22 -0.78
CA THR A 447 -26.50 -11.06 0.13
C THR A 447 -25.23 -10.35 0.59
N LEU A 448 -24.95 -10.50 1.87
CA LEU A 448 -23.69 -10.05 2.45
C LEU A 448 -22.58 -10.97 1.94
N CYS A 449 -21.50 -10.37 1.50
CA CYS A 449 -20.29 -11.10 1.14
C CYS A 449 -19.45 -11.44 2.37
N ASN A 450 -19.44 -10.50 3.31
CA ASN A 450 -18.95 -10.70 4.65
C ASN A 450 -20.13 -10.36 5.58
N GLU A 451 -20.59 -11.33 6.37
CA GLU A 451 -21.69 -11.12 7.31
C GLU A 451 -21.31 -10.10 8.39
N GLN A 452 -20.01 -9.95 8.68
CA GLN A 452 -19.48 -9.12 9.74
C GLN A 452 -19.38 -7.62 9.36
N ASP A 453 -18.99 -7.29 8.12
CA ASP A 453 -18.79 -5.89 7.68
C ASP A 453 -20.03 -5.26 7.02
N PHE A 454 -21.15 -5.98 6.94
CA PHE A 454 -22.33 -5.60 6.14
C PHE A 454 -22.01 -5.23 4.68
N VAL A 455 -20.87 -5.70 4.15
CA VAL A 455 -20.44 -5.43 2.78
C VAL A 455 -21.18 -6.38 1.85
N LYS A 456 -21.99 -5.79 0.97
CA LYS A 456 -22.71 -6.52 -0.07
C LYS A 456 -21.77 -6.92 -1.19
N ALA A 457 -21.92 -8.14 -1.68
CA ALA A 457 -21.23 -8.56 -2.89
C ALA A 457 -21.63 -7.64 -4.05
N THR A 458 -20.64 -7.10 -4.77
CA THR A 458 -20.89 -6.23 -5.92
C THR A 458 -20.16 -6.80 -7.13
N THR A 459 -20.87 -7.02 -8.22
CA THR A 459 -20.24 -7.34 -9.51
C THR A 459 -19.96 -6.04 -10.26
N VAL A 460 -18.73 -5.88 -10.75
CA VAL A 460 -18.31 -4.77 -11.61
C VAL A 460 -17.86 -5.35 -12.95
N ILE A 461 -18.44 -4.86 -14.03
CA ILE A 461 -18.12 -5.32 -15.40
C ILE A 461 -17.65 -4.13 -16.22
N ASP A 462 -16.38 -4.14 -16.66
CA ASP A 462 -15.84 -3.17 -17.60
C ASP A 462 -16.05 -3.69 -19.03
N PHE A 463 -16.94 -3.05 -19.78
CA PHE A 463 -17.15 -3.34 -21.19
C PHE A 463 -16.14 -2.61 -22.06
N HIS A 464 -15.32 -3.38 -22.78
CA HIS A 464 -14.28 -2.92 -23.69
C HIS A 464 -14.69 -3.11 -25.14
N CYS A 465 -14.25 -2.21 -26.02
CA CYS A 465 -14.45 -2.37 -27.46
C CYS A 465 -13.70 -3.61 -27.97
N SER A 466 -14.42 -4.51 -28.66
CA SER A 466 -13.82 -5.59 -29.42
C SER A 466 -13.73 -5.21 -30.90
N THR A 467 -12.51 -5.19 -31.45
CA THR A 467 -12.24 -4.93 -32.87
C THR A 467 -12.58 -6.12 -33.78
N ASP A 468 -12.81 -7.30 -33.20
CA ASP A 468 -13.12 -8.54 -33.94
C ASP A 468 -14.58 -8.62 -34.43
N ASN A 469 -15.36 -7.55 -34.25
CA ASN A 469 -16.80 -7.47 -34.57
C ASN A 469 -17.64 -8.63 -33.97
N ARG A 470 -17.14 -9.25 -32.90
CA ARG A 470 -17.80 -10.35 -32.18
C ARG A 470 -17.67 -10.12 -30.69
N THR A 471 -18.70 -10.50 -29.95
CA THR A 471 -18.64 -10.55 -28.49
C THR A 471 -17.77 -11.74 -28.08
N ILE A 472 -16.64 -11.46 -27.41
CA ILE A 472 -15.70 -12.48 -26.91
C ILE A 472 -16.21 -13.02 -25.57
N GLY A 473 -16.96 -12.22 -24.80
CA GLY A 473 -17.55 -12.59 -23.52
C GLY A 473 -16.81 -12.01 -22.32
N PRO A 474 -17.27 -12.30 -21.10
CA PRO A 474 -16.65 -11.85 -19.86
C PRO A 474 -15.40 -12.66 -19.53
N VAL A 475 -14.46 -12.04 -18.82
CA VAL A 475 -13.27 -12.64 -18.23
C VAL A 475 -13.24 -12.21 -16.76
N PHE A 476 -13.17 -13.17 -15.85
CA PHE A 476 -12.99 -12.85 -14.42
C PHE A 476 -11.57 -12.38 -14.17
N ILE A 477 -11.41 -11.25 -13.49
CA ILE A 477 -10.09 -10.65 -13.23
C ILE A 477 -9.69 -10.91 -11.78
N TYR A 478 -10.52 -10.53 -10.80
CA TYR A 478 -10.28 -10.79 -9.38
C TYR A 478 -11.48 -10.44 -8.49
N LYS A 479 -11.41 -10.90 -7.22
CA LYS A 479 -12.24 -10.42 -6.10
C LYS A 479 -11.43 -9.42 -5.26
N SER A 480 -11.94 -8.21 -5.08
CA SER A 480 -11.28 -7.16 -4.28
C SER A 480 -11.53 -7.30 -2.79
N MET A 481 -10.73 -6.59 -1.96
CA MET A 481 -10.94 -6.54 -0.50
C MET A 481 -12.29 -5.88 -0.12
N LYS A 482 -12.89 -5.09 -1.03
CA LYS A 482 -14.21 -4.46 -0.84
C LYS A 482 -15.36 -5.37 -1.31
N CYS A 483 -15.09 -6.66 -1.47
CA CYS A 483 -15.97 -7.66 -2.06
C CYS A 483 -16.62 -7.22 -3.38
N GLN A 484 -15.80 -6.64 -4.25
CA GLN A 484 -16.16 -6.42 -5.64
C GLN A 484 -15.60 -7.56 -6.49
N TYR A 485 -16.41 -8.13 -7.37
CA TYR A 485 -16.01 -9.13 -8.36
C TYR A 485 -15.85 -8.43 -9.71
N ILE A 486 -14.62 -8.29 -10.16
CA ILE A 486 -14.26 -7.50 -11.35
C ILE A 486 -14.20 -8.43 -12.56
N PHE A 487 -14.90 -8.05 -13.64
CA PHE A 487 -14.88 -8.71 -14.93
C PHE A 487 -14.55 -7.72 -16.04
N ASP A 488 -13.73 -8.15 -17.00
CA ASP A 488 -13.60 -7.46 -18.29
C ASP A 488 -14.51 -8.14 -19.31
N TRP A 489 -15.21 -7.37 -20.15
CA TRP A 489 -16.08 -7.92 -21.18
C TRP A 489 -15.85 -7.25 -22.53
N PHE A 490 -15.36 -7.99 -23.50
CA PHE A 490 -15.05 -7.45 -24.83
C PHE A 490 -16.24 -7.61 -25.79
N THR A 491 -16.78 -6.48 -26.28
CA THR A 491 -17.97 -6.43 -27.14
C THR A 491 -17.91 -5.28 -28.17
N PRO A 492 -18.38 -5.47 -29.41
CA PRO A 492 -18.42 -4.40 -30.40
C PRO A 492 -19.45 -3.30 -30.06
N ALA A 493 -20.43 -3.59 -29.20
CA ALA A 493 -21.52 -2.67 -28.85
C ALA A 493 -21.06 -1.35 -28.22
N VAL A 494 -19.87 -1.34 -27.59
CA VAL A 494 -19.30 -0.15 -26.94
C VAL A 494 -18.25 0.56 -27.78
N CYS A 495 -17.90 0.04 -28.97
CA CYS A 495 -16.88 0.66 -29.84
C CYS A 495 -17.25 2.07 -30.34
N GLY A 496 -18.53 2.43 -30.29
CA GLY A 496 -18.98 3.79 -30.59
C GLY A 496 -18.55 4.83 -29.54
N LEU A 497 -18.21 4.42 -28.31
CA LEU A 497 -17.85 5.35 -27.22
C LEU A 497 -16.55 6.10 -27.50
N ALA A 498 -15.63 5.48 -28.24
CA ALA A 498 -14.38 6.06 -28.70
C ALA A 498 -14.57 7.22 -29.70
N GLN A 499 -15.73 7.32 -30.36
CA GLN A 499 -15.93 8.20 -31.52
C GLN A 499 -16.04 9.71 -31.20
N MET A 500 -15.82 10.12 -29.95
CA MET A 500 -15.66 11.55 -29.60
C MET A 500 -14.70 11.76 -28.42
N VAL A 501 -13.57 11.05 -28.34
CA VAL A 501 -12.41 11.72 -27.72
C VAL A 501 -11.89 12.65 -28.81
N PRO A 502 -12.03 13.99 -28.70
CA PRO A 502 -11.09 14.83 -29.39
C PRO A 502 -9.75 14.43 -28.79
N SER A 503 -8.97 13.68 -29.55
CA SER A 503 -7.54 13.69 -29.39
C SER A 503 -7.15 15.17 -29.29
N ASP A 504 -6.57 15.60 -28.17
CA ASP A 504 -5.81 16.85 -28.15
C ASP A 504 -4.59 16.79 -29.10
N THR A 505 -4.47 15.71 -29.87
CA THR A 505 -3.72 15.60 -31.11
C THR A 505 -4.64 15.30 -32.29
N ASP A 506 -5.52 16.24 -32.65
CA ASP A 506 -5.84 16.60 -34.04
C ASP A 506 -6.97 17.64 -34.07
N ALA A 507 -6.64 18.86 -33.65
CA ALA A 507 -7.15 20.00 -34.39
C ALA A 507 -6.57 19.91 -35.81
N ALA A 508 -7.24 19.17 -36.69
CA ALA A 508 -7.20 19.45 -38.11
C ALA A 508 -7.87 20.82 -38.30
N VAL A 509 -7.13 21.87 -37.97
CA VAL A 509 -7.34 23.21 -38.47
C VAL A 509 -7.37 23.06 -39.97
N SER A 510 -8.54 23.29 -40.56
CA SER A 510 -8.65 23.62 -41.98
C SER A 510 -7.61 24.71 -42.24
N SER A 511 -6.55 24.33 -42.94
CA SER A 511 -5.43 25.19 -43.27
C SER A 511 -5.90 26.24 -44.28
N HIS A 512 -6.60 27.27 -43.80
CA HIS A 512 -6.49 28.57 -44.41
C HIS A 512 -5.09 29.08 -44.08
N ILE A 513 -4.23 28.95 -45.08
CA ILE A 513 -2.91 29.56 -45.18
C ILE A 513 -3.02 31.02 -44.69
N LEU A 514 -2.52 31.29 -43.48
CA LEU A 514 -2.13 32.64 -43.11
C LEU A 514 -0.63 32.74 -43.38
N ASP A 515 -0.31 33.50 -44.41
CA ASP A 515 1.03 33.78 -44.90
C ASP A 515 2.02 34.11 -43.77
N SER A 516 3.07 33.28 -43.64
CA SER A 516 4.16 33.42 -42.67
C SER A 516 5.09 34.61 -42.94
N THR A 517 4.66 35.58 -43.74
CA THR A 517 5.40 36.81 -44.07
C THR A 517 4.98 37.99 -43.19
N ILE A 518 3.77 37.98 -42.61
CA ILE A 518 3.22 39.16 -41.91
C ILE A 518 3.75 39.26 -40.46
N LEU A 519 3.87 38.13 -39.74
CA LEU A 519 4.32 38.16 -38.34
C LEU A 519 5.82 38.51 -38.20
N GLY A 520 6.65 38.08 -39.16
CA GLY A 520 8.08 38.42 -39.22
C GLY A 520 8.34 39.89 -39.58
N VAL A 521 7.50 40.48 -40.44
CA VAL A 521 7.59 41.91 -40.80
C VAL A 521 7.12 42.79 -39.64
N VAL A 522 6.07 42.42 -38.91
CA VAL A 522 5.58 43.21 -37.76
C VAL A 522 6.59 43.20 -36.60
N LEU A 523 7.22 42.05 -36.30
CA LEU A 523 8.27 41.96 -35.29
C LEU A 523 9.55 42.69 -35.72
N GLY A 524 9.94 42.60 -37.00
CA GLY A 524 11.10 43.32 -37.54
C GLY A 524 10.92 44.84 -37.58
N VAL A 525 9.73 45.33 -37.97
CA VAL A 525 9.41 46.77 -37.96
C VAL A 525 9.34 47.31 -36.53
N SER A 526 8.81 46.53 -35.58
CA SER A 526 8.76 46.93 -34.17
C SER A 526 10.16 47.01 -33.53
N LEU A 527 11.04 46.04 -33.83
CA LEU A 527 12.43 46.04 -33.35
C LEU A 527 13.26 47.18 -33.96
N THR A 528 13.08 47.47 -35.25
CA THR A 528 13.79 48.59 -35.91
C THR A 528 13.33 49.95 -35.41
N LEU A 529 12.03 50.12 -35.13
CA LEU A 529 11.50 51.34 -34.53
C LEU A 529 12.03 51.55 -33.10
N LEU A 530 12.07 50.50 -32.28
CA LEU A 530 12.64 50.56 -30.93
C LEU A 530 14.12 50.93 -30.94
N LEU A 531 14.89 50.40 -31.90
CA LEU A 531 16.31 50.71 -32.06
C LEU A 531 16.54 52.18 -32.46
N PHE A 532 15.67 52.73 -33.31
CA PHE A 532 15.70 54.15 -33.69
C PHE A 532 15.35 55.07 -32.52
N VAL A 533 14.34 54.73 -31.72
CA VAL A 533 13.98 55.48 -30.49
C VAL A 533 15.14 55.45 -29.49
N PHE A 534 15.78 54.28 -29.32
CA PHE A 534 16.94 54.14 -28.44
C PHE A 534 18.14 54.98 -28.90
N LEU A 535 18.46 54.96 -30.21
CA LEU A 535 19.50 55.81 -30.80
C LEU A 535 19.17 57.29 -30.66
N ALA A 536 17.92 57.69 -30.87
CA ALA A 536 17.46 59.06 -30.67
C ALA A 536 17.64 59.49 -29.20
N MET A 537 17.29 58.64 -28.23
CA MET A 537 17.50 58.93 -26.80
C MET A 537 18.98 59.07 -26.42
N ILE A 538 19.86 58.25 -27.00
CA ILE A 538 21.32 58.36 -26.79
C ILE A 538 21.88 59.64 -27.41
N LEU A 539 21.38 60.03 -28.58
CA LEU A 539 21.84 61.22 -29.30
C LEU A 539 21.15 62.51 -28.83
N TYR A 540 20.05 62.47 -28.09
CA TYR A 540 19.30 63.66 -27.68
C TYR A 540 20.05 64.52 -26.64
N LYS A 541 20.82 63.91 -25.73
CA LYS A 541 21.61 64.65 -24.73
C LYS A 541 23.10 64.77 -25.12
N PRO A 542 23.67 65.99 -25.16
CA PRO A 542 25.05 66.22 -25.60
C PRO A 542 26.10 65.48 -24.75
N GLY A 543 25.83 65.22 -23.46
CA GLY A 543 26.74 64.47 -22.58
C GLY A 543 26.91 62.97 -22.91
N ARG A 544 25.95 62.34 -23.60
CA ARG A 544 26.03 60.90 -23.97
C ARG A 544 26.75 60.68 -25.31
N ARG A 545 26.73 61.67 -26.21
CA ARG A 545 27.46 61.65 -27.51
C ARG A 545 28.98 61.51 -27.32
N ALA A 546 29.55 62.20 -26.34
CA ALA A 546 31.00 62.17 -26.08
C ALA A 546 31.49 60.80 -25.58
N ARG A 547 30.69 60.07 -24.79
CA ARG A 547 31.05 58.73 -24.30
C ARG A 547 31.05 57.67 -25.40
N VAL A 548 30.08 57.73 -26.33
CA VAL A 548 30.01 56.80 -27.48
C VAL A 548 31.14 57.03 -28.48
N ILE A 549 31.49 58.30 -28.78
CA ILE A 549 32.61 58.64 -29.69
C ILE A 549 33.96 58.21 -29.11
N THR A 550 34.12 58.23 -27.78
CA THR A 550 35.37 57.80 -27.12
C THR A 550 35.52 56.28 -27.09
N ALA A 551 34.41 55.54 -26.96
CA ALA A 551 34.39 54.08 -27.06
C ALA A 551 34.71 53.59 -28.49
N PHE A 552 34.11 54.23 -29.52
CA PHE A 552 34.39 53.90 -30.92
C PHE A 552 35.86 54.17 -31.33
N ARG A 553 36.51 55.20 -30.76
CA ARG A 553 37.94 55.48 -31.02
C ARG A 553 38.90 54.44 -30.42
N ARG A 554 38.48 53.65 -29.41
CA ARG A 554 39.29 52.55 -28.85
C ARG A 554 39.27 51.28 -29.71
N ILE A 555 38.23 51.08 -30.52
CA ILE A 555 38.05 49.86 -31.33
C ILE A 555 38.87 49.91 -32.64
N PHE A 556 39.22 51.11 -33.14
CA PHE A 556 39.88 51.29 -34.44
C PHE A 556 41.37 51.68 -34.40
N ARG A 557 42.07 51.53 -33.26
CA ARG A 557 43.55 51.67 -33.24
C ARG A 557 44.22 50.31 -33.50
N LYS A 558 44.88 50.19 -34.66
CA LYS A 558 45.76 49.05 -35.02
C LYS A 558 47.07 49.09 -34.21
N PRO A 559 47.67 47.93 -33.85
CA PRO A 559 48.95 47.87 -33.15
C PRO A 559 50.13 48.00 -34.12
N ALA A 560 51.19 48.67 -33.69
CA ALA A 560 52.51 48.69 -34.34
C ALA A 560 53.50 47.78 -33.58
N ALA A 561 54.48 47.26 -34.31
CA ALA A 561 55.28 46.07 -34.03
C ALA A 561 56.35 46.15 -32.93
N TYR A 562 56.80 44.95 -32.55
CA TYR A 562 57.77 44.49 -31.54
C TYR A 562 59.18 45.12 -31.51
N THR A 563 59.81 45.09 -30.32
CA THR A 563 61.19 44.59 -30.09
C THR A 563 61.36 44.06 -28.64
N ALA A 564 62.07 42.94 -28.49
CA ALA A 564 62.29 42.14 -27.28
C ALA A 564 63.67 42.40 -26.61
N TYR A 565 63.85 42.06 -25.32
CA TYR A 565 65.12 41.59 -24.72
C TYR A 565 64.90 40.66 -23.49
N THR A 566 65.80 39.67 -23.38
CA THR A 566 65.99 38.49 -22.49
C THR A 566 66.57 38.80 -21.08
N TYR A 567 66.52 37.93 -20.04
CA TYR A 567 67.42 36.77 -19.78
C TYR A 567 66.99 35.83 -18.60
N SER A 568 67.60 34.63 -18.59
CA SER A 568 67.63 33.43 -17.69
C SER A 568 68.07 33.64 -16.21
N SER A 569 67.95 32.73 -15.22
CA SER A 569 68.30 31.28 -15.17
C SER A 569 67.68 30.46 -14.00
N LEU A 570 67.80 29.13 -14.13
CA LEU A 570 67.48 27.98 -13.26
C LEU A 570 68.10 27.96 -11.84
N ASN A 571 67.46 27.25 -10.89
CA ASN A 571 68.01 26.02 -10.27
C ASN A 571 66.96 25.20 -9.46
N GLN A 572 67.33 23.93 -9.22
CA GLN A 572 66.52 22.71 -9.04
C GLN A 572 66.64 22.10 -7.62
N ALA A 573 65.63 21.29 -7.22
CA ALA A 573 65.61 20.13 -6.28
C ALA A 573 65.98 20.37 -4.78
N VAL A 574 65.42 19.70 -3.76
CA VAL A 574 65.35 18.26 -3.35
C VAL A 574 64.37 18.21 -2.11
N GLU A 575 63.36 17.31 -1.99
CA GLU A 575 63.30 16.04 -1.18
C GLU A 575 63.57 16.24 0.34
N GLU A 576 63.02 15.60 1.38
CA GLU A 576 61.95 14.62 1.67
C GLU A 576 61.85 14.54 3.23
N GLU A 577 60.73 13.99 3.73
CA GLU A 577 60.54 13.19 4.97
C GLU A 577 60.86 13.64 6.42
N SER A 578 59.79 13.55 7.23
CA SER A 578 59.65 12.73 8.46
C SER A 578 59.95 13.28 9.88
N SER A 579 58.94 13.03 10.73
CA SER A 579 59.02 12.40 12.06
C SER A 579 59.01 13.23 13.36
N LEU A 580 57.93 12.98 14.11
CA LEU A 580 57.88 12.49 15.51
C LEU A 580 58.03 13.44 16.72
N LEU A 581 57.28 13.04 17.77
CA LEU A 581 57.38 13.33 19.22
C LEU A 581 56.69 14.64 19.67
N HIS A 582 56.01 14.78 20.80
CA HIS A 582 55.64 13.97 21.99
C HIS A 582 54.55 14.83 22.70
N ASN A 583 53.37 14.32 23.05
CA ASN A 583 52.97 13.76 24.36
C ASN A 583 52.64 14.78 25.48
N SER A 584 51.83 14.27 26.43
CA SER A 584 51.44 14.78 27.76
C SER A 584 50.32 15.85 27.80
N GLN A 585 49.10 15.50 28.26
CA GLN A 585 48.67 15.41 29.68
C GLN A 585 48.78 16.78 30.38
N GLY A 586 47.87 17.24 31.24
CA GLY A 586 46.67 16.76 31.92
C GLY A 586 46.19 17.99 32.73
N GLN A 587 44.88 18.19 32.89
CA GLN A 587 44.10 17.80 34.06
C GLN A 587 44.29 18.71 35.30
N TYR A 588 43.16 18.90 36.01
CA TYR A 588 42.91 19.64 37.25
C TYR A 588 42.66 21.16 37.08
N GLY A 589 41.60 21.75 37.61
CA GLY A 589 40.55 21.25 38.51
C GLY A 589 39.98 22.42 39.33
N ALA A 590 38.66 22.39 39.53
CA ALA A 590 37.91 22.95 40.66
C ALA A 590 38.06 24.46 40.99
N ASP A 591 36.98 25.25 40.96
CA ASP A 591 36.01 25.30 42.05
C ASP A 591 34.91 26.36 41.81
N SER A 592 33.79 26.12 42.49
CA SER A 592 32.48 26.77 42.46
C SER A 592 32.39 28.15 43.14
N HIS A 593 31.52 29.04 42.64
CA HIS A 593 30.27 29.47 43.32
C HIS A 593 29.56 30.65 42.60
N HIS A 594 28.23 30.50 42.44
CA HIS A 594 27.10 31.47 42.49
C HIS A 594 27.36 32.98 42.20
N THR A 595 26.57 33.70 41.39
CA THR A 595 25.09 33.89 41.37
C THR A 595 24.67 34.62 40.09
N GLY A 596 23.40 34.48 39.69
CA GLY A 596 22.90 34.91 38.38
C GLY A 596 22.57 36.39 38.19
N ASN A 597 22.26 36.73 36.93
CA ASN A 597 21.11 37.55 36.56
C ASN A 597 20.89 37.48 35.03
N ILE A 598 19.62 37.34 34.65
CA ILE A 598 19.12 37.49 33.28
C ILE A 598 18.88 38.99 33.05
N GLN A 599 19.39 39.55 31.95
CA GLN A 599 18.76 40.69 31.28
C GLN A 599 18.87 40.57 29.76
N THR A 600 17.69 40.66 29.15
CA THR A 600 17.37 40.94 27.75
C THR A 600 17.97 42.26 27.26
N TYR A 601 18.31 42.33 25.97
CA TYR A 601 18.31 43.58 25.20
C TYR A 601 17.82 43.30 23.77
N ASN A 602 16.67 43.87 23.42
CA ASN A 602 16.36 44.33 22.07
C ASN A 602 17.08 45.68 21.89
N ASP A 603 17.50 45.98 20.67
CA ASP A 603 17.46 47.37 20.20
C ASP A 603 17.15 47.41 18.71
N ASP A 604 16.20 48.29 18.40
CA ASP A 604 15.63 48.63 17.11
C ASP A 604 16.46 49.75 16.45
N SER A 605 16.04 50.13 15.24
CA SER A 605 16.34 51.38 14.52
C SER A 605 17.57 51.32 13.57
N ASP A 606 17.50 51.73 12.30
CA ASP A 606 16.77 52.86 11.70
C ASP A 606 16.25 52.59 10.26
N GLU A 607 15.00 53.02 10.07
CA GLU A 607 14.47 53.91 9.01
C GLU A 607 14.92 53.85 7.52
N ASP A 608 13.95 53.42 6.70
CA ASP A 608 13.11 54.26 5.82
C ASP A 608 13.60 54.91 4.49
N ILE A 609 12.76 54.64 3.48
CA ILE A 609 12.17 55.56 2.48
C ILE A 609 13.03 56.00 1.28
N LEU A 610 12.69 55.49 0.08
CA LEU A 610 11.97 56.26 -0.95
C LEU A 610 11.54 55.42 -2.17
N GLN A 611 10.30 55.65 -2.55
CA GLN A 611 9.57 55.18 -3.74
C GLN A 611 10.18 55.67 -5.07
N LEU A 612 10.08 54.84 -6.11
CA LEU A 612 9.43 55.16 -7.38
C LEU A 612 9.17 53.90 -8.21
#